data_AF-S7N083-F1
#
_entry.id   AF-S7N083-F1
#
_cell.length_a   1.000
_cell.length_b   1.000
_cell.length_c   1.000
_cell.angle_alpha   90.00
_cell.angle_beta   90.00
_cell.angle_gamma   90.00
#
_symmetry.space_group_name_H-M   'P 1'
#
loop_
_entity.id
_entity.type
_entity.pdbx_description
1 polymer ?
#
loop_
_entity_poly.entity_id
_entity_poly.type
_entity_poly.pdbx_seq_one_letter_code
_entity_poly.pdbx_strand_id
1 'polypeptide(L)'
;MKLVKATDSDKRMQNQRGGKAFFQKVKKPSQDEWGKTQDAMEAAMALEKNLIQALLDLHTLGSTSTDLHLCDFRKNHFLDEVKIIRKMGDHLTNLHRLASPKAEQVEHLFKWLTLKDD
;
A
#
# COMPACT_ATOMS: atom_id res chain seq x y z
N MET A 1 1.31 10.05 -2.26
CA MET A 1 0.17 10.93 -1.89
C MET A 1 -0.98 10.21 -1.18
N LYS A 2 -1.26 8.91 -1.44
CA LYS A 2 -2.37 8.17 -0.80
C LYS A 2 -2.17 7.86 0.69
N LEU A 3 -0.97 7.43 1.12
CA LEU A 3 -0.65 7.15 2.54
C LEU A 3 -0.83 8.38 3.47
N VAL A 4 -0.52 9.59 2.98
CA VAL A 4 -0.75 10.84 3.74
C VAL A 4 -2.25 11.15 3.89
N LYS A 5 -3.05 10.87 2.85
CA LYS A 5 -4.51 11.02 2.94
C LYS A 5 -5.16 9.99 3.87
N ALA A 6 -4.66 8.75 3.86
CA ALA A 6 -5.11 7.69 4.76
C ALA A 6 -4.87 8.03 6.25
N THR A 7 -3.69 8.57 6.57
CA THR A 7 -3.36 8.98 7.94
C THR A 7 -4.20 10.17 8.44
N ASP A 8 -4.57 11.11 7.57
CA ASP A 8 -5.52 12.18 7.95
C ASP A 8 -6.93 11.65 8.19
N SER A 9 -7.41 10.72 7.35
CA SER A 9 -8.73 10.09 7.54
C SER A 9 -8.79 9.25 8.83
N ASP A 10 -7.72 8.53 9.16
CA ASP A 10 -7.64 7.73 10.40
C ASP A 10 -7.65 8.63 11.64
N LYS A 11 -6.87 9.70 11.63
CA LYS A 11 -6.86 10.71 12.71
C LYS A 11 -8.26 11.32 12.90
N ARG A 12 -8.93 11.67 11.80
CA ARG A 12 -10.28 12.25 11.86
C ARG A 12 -11.29 11.27 12.44
N MET A 13 -11.22 9.99 12.06
CA MET A 13 -12.08 8.93 12.59
C MET A 13 -11.85 8.71 14.09
N GLN A 14 -10.60 8.71 14.56
CA GLN A 14 -10.30 8.62 15.99
C GLN A 14 -10.87 9.82 16.77
N ASN A 15 -10.69 11.04 16.26
CA ASN A 15 -11.22 12.25 16.90
C ASN A 15 -12.75 12.26 16.96
N GLN A 16 -13.43 11.81 15.90
CA GLN A 16 -14.90 11.73 15.86
C GLN A 16 -15.48 10.75 16.89
N ARG A 17 -14.74 9.70 17.24
CA ARG A 17 -15.13 8.72 18.26
C ARG A 17 -14.73 9.13 19.68
N GLY A 18 -14.20 10.33 19.87
CA GLY A 18 -13.67 10.81 21.15
C GLY A 18 -12.35 10.12 21.56
N GLY A 19 -11.72 9.39 20.64
CA GLY A 19 -10.39 8.81 20.82
C GLY A 19 -9.30 9.88 20.74
N LYS A 20 -8.16 9.61 21.38
CA LYS A 20 -6.97 10.46 21.30
C LYS A 20 -5.96 9.86 20.31
N ALA A 21 -5.62 10.62 19.28
CA ALA A 21 -4.55 10.27 18.37
C ALA A 21 -3.18 10.49 19.04
N PHE A 22 -2.40 9.42 19.16
CA PHE A 22 -1.01 9.47 19.61
C PHE A 22 -0.09 9.23 18.42
N PHE A 23 0.84 10.16 18.18
CA PHE A 23 1.81 10.04 17.09
C PHE A 23 3.09 9.39 17.61
N GLN A 24 3.53 8.34 16.91
CA GLN A 24 4.84 7.74 17.13
C GLN A 24 5.81 8.22 16.05
N LYS A 25 7.11 8.15 16.36
CA LYS A 25 8.16 8.50 15.40
C LYS A 25 8.12 7.51 14.23
N VAL A 26 7.88 8.03 13.03
CA VAL A 26 7.98 7.24 11.80
C VAL A 26 9.44 6.83 11.61
N LYS A 27 9.70 5.53 11.55
CA LYS A 27 11.04 5.00 11.31
C LYS A 27 11.47 5.33 9.88
N LYS A 28 12.76 5.60 9.69
CA LYS A 28 13.32 5.71 8.34
C LYS A 28 13.12 4.38 7.59
N PRO A 29 12.98 4.41 6.26
CA PRO A 29 12.97 3.20 5.45
C PRO A 29 14.19 2.31 5.74
N SER A 30 14.05 1.02 5.50
CA SER A 30 15.12 0.04 5.72
C SER A 30 16.32 0.25 4.79
N GLN A 31 16.10 0.89 3.64
CA GLN A 31 17.11 1.14 2.61
C GLN A 31 16.98 2.58 2.10
N ASP A 32 18.13 3.22 1.89
CA ASP A 32 18.21 4.57 1.31
C ASP A 32 18.33 4.51 -0.23
N GLU A 33 18.73 3.35 -0.78
CA GLU A 33 18.79 3.06 -2.22
C GLU A 33 18.01 1.77 -2.54
N TRP A 34 17.21 1.78 -3.60
CA TRP A 34 16.25 0.71 -3.92
C TRP A 34 16.68 -0.22 -5.07
N GLY A 35 17.95 -0.18 -5.49
CA GLY A 35 18.46 -1.05 -6.54
C GLY A 35 17.82 -0.83 -7.91
N LYS A 36 17.59 -1.91 -8.65
CA LYS A 36 16.92 -1.88 -9.97
C LYS A 36 15.40 -1.79 -9.80
N THR A 37 14.66 -1.52 -10.88
CA THR A 37 13.19 -1.42 -10.83
C THR A 37 12.53 -2.66 -10.22
N GLN A 38 13.10 -3.85 -10.43
CA GLN A 38 12.62 -5.07 -9.82
C GLN A 38 12.76 -5.06 -8.29
N ASP A 39 13.92 -4.71 -7.76
CA ASP A 39 14.19 -4.67 -6.31
C ASP A 39 13.26 -3.67 -5.61
N ALA A 40 13.09 -2.49 -6.21
CA ALA A 40 12.15 -1.47 -5.73
C ALA A 40 10.69 -1.98 -5.73
N MET A 41 10.30 -2.74 -6.75
CA MET A 41 8.93 -3.27 -6.87
C MET A 41 8.66 -4.42 -5.89
N GLU A 42 9.64 -5.29 -5.65
CA GLU A 42 9.55 -6.33 -4.61
C GLU A 42 9.44 -5.72 -3.21
N ALA A 43 10.22 -4.67 -2.93
CA ALA A 43 10.13 -3.94 -1.67
C ALA A 43 8.77 -3.22 -1.49
N ALA A 44 8.27 -2.57 -2.54
CA ALA A 44 6.94 -1.96 -2.52
C ALA A 44 5.85 -3.02 -2.28
N MET A 45 5.93 -4.19 -2.92
CA MET A 45 5.00 -5.29 -2.71
C MET A 45 5.03 -5.82 -1.27
N ALA A 46 6.21 -5.95 -0.67
CA ALA A 46 6.34 -6.36 0.73
C ALA A 46 5.67 -5.35 1.68
N LEU A 47 5.85 -4.05 1.42
CA LEU A 47 5.20 -2.98 2.18
C LEU A 47 3.67 -3.05 2.05
N GLU A 48 3.15 -3.22 0.84
CA GLU A 48 1.71 -3.33 0.59
C GLU A 48 1.09 -4.57 1.26
N LYS A 49 1.79 -5.72 1.24
CA LYS A 49 1.35 -6.92 1.96
C LYS A 49 1.21 -6.67 3.46
N ASN A 50 2.20 -6.00 4.05
CA ASN A 50 2.17 -5.64 5.47
C ASN A 50 1.02 -4.66 5.79
N LEU A 51 0.77 -3.67 4.92
CA LEU A 51 -0.35 -2.73 5.07
C LEU A 51 -1.69 -3.45 5.01
N ILE A 52 -1.89 -4.36 4.04
CA ILE A 52 -3.14 -5.13 3.92
C ILE A 52 -3.34 -6.04 5.13
N GLN A 53 -2.28 -6.68 5.63
CA GLN A 53 -2.37 -7.50 6.84
C GLN A 53 -2.82 -6.66 8.04
N ALA A 54 -2.21 -5.49 8.25
CA ALA A 54 -2.63 -4.58 9.31
C ALA A 54 -4.10 -4.13 9.16
N LEU A 55 -4.56 -3.89 7.93
CA LEU A 55 -5.98 -3.57 7.65
C LEU A 55 -6.90 -4.76 7.91
N LEU A 56 -6.49 -6.00 7.60
CA LEU A 56 -7.24 -7.21 7.92
C LEU A 56 -7.35 -7.42 9.43
N ASP A 57 -6.26 -7.22 10.16
CA ASP A 57 -6.23 -7.32 11.62
C ASP A 57 -7.16 -6.26 12.25
N LEU A 58 -7.16 -5.04 11.71
CA LEU A 58 -8.08 -3.97 12.13
C LEU A 58 -9.55 -4.34 11.90
N HIS A 59 -9.87 -5.03 10.79
CA HIS A 59 -11.23 -5.52 10.54
C HIS A 59 -11.63 -6.63 11.51
N THR A 60 -10.73 -7.57 11.76
CA THR A 60 -10.96 -8.64 12.73
C THR A 60 -11.23 -8.03 14.10
N LEU A 61 -10.42 -7.04 14.53
CA LEU A 61 -10.64 -6.30 15.76
C LEU A 61 -12.03 -5.64 15.77
N GLY A 62 -12.38 -4.86 14.75
CA GLY A 62 -13.69 -4.22 14.63
C GLY A 62 -14.87 -5.21 14.62
N SER A 63 -14.68 -6.39 14.02
CA SER A 63 -15.69 -7.45 14.00
C SER A 63 -15.85 -8.08 15.38
N THR A 64 -14.75 -8.36 16.09
CA THR A 64 -14.79 -8.91 17.46
C THR A 64 -15.36 -7.92 18.47
N SER A 65 -15.12 -6.61 18.27
CA SER A 65 -15.68 -5.56 19.12
C SER A 65 -17.10 -5.14 18.69
N THR A 66 -17.67 -5.79 17.67
CA THR A 66 -18.99 -5.46 17.08
C THR A 66 -19.12 -3.98 16.66
N ASP A 67 -18.01 -3.36 16.27
CA ASP A 67 -17.97 -1.95 15.86
C ASP A 67 -18.27 -1.81 14.37
N LEU A 68 -19.56 -1.71 14.05
CA LEU A 68 -20.07 -1.57 12.68
C LEU A 68 -19.46 -0.37 11.93
N HIS A 69 -19.21 0.73 12.64
CA HIS A 69 -18.67 1.95 12.03
C HIS A 69 -17.18 1.79 11.67
N LEU A 70 -16.43 0.93 12.36
CA LEU A 70 -15.02 0.68 12.06
C LEU A 70 -14.90 -0.25 10.85
N CYS A 71 -15.77 -1.26 10.80
CA CYS A 71 -15.89 -2.15 9.64
C CYS A 71 -16.33 -1.40 8.37
N ASP A 72 -17.27 -0.45 8.48
CA ASP A 72 -17.72 0.36 7.35
C ASP A 72 -16.65 1.34 6.85
N PHE A 73 -15.99 2.05 7.77
CA PHE A 73 -14.87 2.94 7.44
C PHE A 73 -13.76 2.20 6.65
N ARG A 74 -13.37 1.00 7.08
CA ARG A 74 -12.39 0.20 6.35
C ARG A 74 -12.85 -0.12 4.92
N LYS A 75 -14.10 -0.57 4.76
CA LYS A 75 -14.65 -0.94 3.44
C LYS A 75 -14.69 0.26 2.50
N ASN A 76 -15.08 1.44 2.99
CA ASN A 76 -15.24 2.60 2.13
C ASN A 76 -13.91 3.27 1.75
N HIS A 77 -12.88 3.15 2.59
CA HIS A 77 -11.62 3.86 2.39
C HIS A 77 -10.45 2.98 1.92
N PHE A 78 -10.48 1.66 2.12
CA PHE A 78 -9.33 0.78 1.90
C PHE A 78 -9.61 -0.48 1.08
N LEU A 79 -10.81 -0.64 0.52
CA LEU A 79 -11.15 -1.80 -0.33
C LEU A 79 -10.31 -1.84 -1.62
N ASP A 80 -9.90 -0.69 -2.13
CA ASP A 80 -9.11 -0.59 -3.35
C ASP A 80 -7.65 -1.05 -3.18
N GLU A 81 -7.15 -1.18 -1.96
CA GLU A 81 -5.77 -1.63 -1.69
C GLU A 81 -5.55 -3.08 -2.18
N VAL A 82 -6.58 -3.93 -2.09
CA VAL A 82 -6.52 -5.30 -2.65
C VAL A 82 -6.38 -5.29 -4.17
N LYS A 83 -6.98 -4.31 -4.86
CA LYS A 83 -6.85 -4.15 -6.31
C LYS A 83 -5.45 -3.67 -6.69
N ILE A 84 -4.84 -2.82 -5.87
CA ILE A 84 -3.48 -2.32 -6.07
C ILE A 84 -2.48 -3.47 -5.97
N ILE A 85 -2.60 -4.35 -4.98
CA ILE A 85 -1.68 -5.48 -4.83
C ILE A 85 -1.78 -6.47 -6.00
N ARG A 86 -2.99 -6.71 -6.51
CA ARG A 86 -3.19 -7.55 -7.70
C ARG A 86 -2.49 -6.95 -8.91
N LYS A 87 -2.70 -5.66 -9.18
CA LYS A 87 -2.04 -4.96 -10.29
C LYS A 87 -0.51 -4.98 -10.14
N MET A 88 0.01 -4.75 -8.94
CA MET A 88 1.45 -4.84 -8.68
C MET A 88 2.00 -6.27 -8.88
N GLY A 89 1.26 -7.30 -8.47
CA GLY A 89 1.60 -8.70 -8.74
C GLY A 89 1.63 -9.05 -10.22
N ASP A 90 0.67 -8.55 -11.00
CA ASP A 90 0.62 -8.73 -12.46
C ASP A 90 1.84 -8.07 -13.13
N HIS A 91 2.19 -6.86 -12.70
CA HIS A 91 3.37 -6.15 -13.18
C HIS A 91 4.68 -6.89 -12.82
N LEU A 92 4.82 -7.38 -11.59
CA LEU A 92 5.99 -8.13 -11.16
C LEU A 92 6.17 -9.43 -11.98
N THR A 93 5.07 -10.15 -12.22
CA THR A 93 5.06 -11.37 -13.04
C THR A 93 5.47 -11.07 -14.48
N ASN A 94 5.00 -9.94 -15.03
CA ASN A 94 5.42 -9.47 -16.36
C ASN A 94 6.91 -9.10 -16.40
N LEU A 95 7.44 -8.42 -15.38
CA LEU A 95 8.85 -8.09 -15.27
C LEU A 95 9.73 -9.35 -15.21
N HIS A 96 9.37 -10.32 -14.35
CA HIS A 96 10.10 -11.58 -14.23
C HIS A 96 10.11 -12.38 -15.54
N ARG A 97 9.00 -12.37 -16.30
CA ARG A 97 8.91 -13.00 -17.63
C ARG A 97 9.74 -12.29 -18.69
N LEU A 98 9.92 -10.96 -18.57
CA LEU A 98 10.66 -10.13 -19.52
C LEU A 98 12.13 -9.91 -19.14
N ALA A 99 12.61 -10.46 -18.02
CA ALA A 99 13.99 -10.34 -17.55
C ALA A 99 15.03 -11.11 -18.39
N SER A 100 14.63 -11.72 -19.52
CA SER A 100 15.54 -12.12 -20.62
C SER A 100 15.89 -10.90 -21.50
N PRO A 101 17.08 -10.85 -22.12
CA PRO A 101 18.04 -9.72 -22.33
C PRO A 101 17.60 -8.25 -22.54
N LYS A 102 16.37 -7.85 -22.21
CA LYS A 102 15.73 -6.57 -22.56
C LYS A 102 15.39 -5.71 -21.33
N ALA A 103 16.12 -5.91 -20.22
CA ALA A 103 15.86 -5.23 -18.95
C ALA A 103 15.77 -3.69 -19.08
N GLU A 104 16.62 -3.06 -19.90
CA GLU A 104 16.59 -1.59 -20.10
C GLU A 104 15.33 -1.09 -20.82
N GLN A 105 14.82 -1.84 -21.79
CA GLN A 105 13.59 -1.47 -22.51
C GLN A 105 12.37 -1.60 -21.60
N VAL A 106 12.39 -2.57 -20.68
CA VAL A 106 11.33 -2.83 -19.73
C VAL A 106 11.26 -1.72 -18.67
N GLU A 107 12.39 -1.24 -18.16
CA GLU A 107 12.41 -0.09 -17.23
C GLU A 107 11.86 1.18 -17.90
N HIS A 108 12.26 1.45 -19.16
CA HIS A 108 11.75 2.59 -19.91
C HIS A 108 10.25 2.47 -20.20
N LEU A 109 9.76 1.29 -20.61
CA LEU A 109 8.33 1.02 -20.83
C LEU A 109 7.51 1.13 -19.55
N PHE A 110 8.02 0.59 -18.44
CA PHE A 110 7.37 0.68 -17.14
C PHE A 110 7.24 2.14 -16.70
N LYS A 111 8.32 2.92 -16.79
CA LYS A 111 8.33 4.37 -16.52
C LYS A 111 7.29 5.11 -17.38
N TRP A 112 7.14 4.73 -18.64
CA TRP A 112 6.16 5.34 -19.55
C TRP A 112 4.70 4.94 -19.28
N LEU A 113 4.46 3.73 -18.75
CA LEU A 113 3.12 3.19 -18.50
C LEU A 113 2.57 3.50 -17.10
N THR A 114 3.44 3.68 -16.10
CA THR A 114 3.00 3.89 -14.70
C THR A 114 3.08 5.34 -14.23
N LEU A 115 3.88 6.20 -14.85
CA LEU A 115 4.04 7.61 -14.45
C LEU A 115 3.28 8.59 -15.35
N LYS A 116 2.52 8.09 -16.33
CA LYS A 116 1.80 8.93 -17.30
C LYS A 116 0.30 9.09 -17.03
N ASP A 117 -0.19 8.45 -15.96
CA ASP A 117 -1.57 8.55 -15.48
C ASP A 117 -1.74 9.59 -14.34
N ASP A 118 -0.93 10.66 -14.34
CA ASP A 118 -1.14 11.88 -13.54
C ASP A 118 -1.51 13.06 -14.46
#